data_AF-A0A1Q9AZU4-F1
#
_entry.id   AF-A0A1Q9AZU4-F1
#
_cell.length_a   1.000
_cell.length_b   1.000
_cell.length_c   1.000
_cell.angle_alpha   90.00
_cell.angle_beta   90.00
_cell.angle_gamma   90.00
#
_symmetry.space_group_name_H-M   'P 1'
#
loop_
_entity.id
_entity.type
_entity.pdbx_description
1 polymer ?
#
loop_
_entity_poly.entity_id
_entity_poly.type
_entity_poly.pdbx_seq_one_letter_code
_entity_poly.pdbx_strand_id
1 'polypeptide(L)' 'MKAADQLQVQYDFRSGTVLLQCRNRSHVIRDKFRTKESAEAAAVEFARENWDYKASNAMPLAAH' A
#
# COMPACT_ATOMS: atom_id res chain seq x y z
N MET A 1 6.91 1.28 -21.96
CA MET A 1 7.42 1.33 -20.57
C MET A 1 6.21 1.05 -19.69
N LYS A 2 6.00 -0.20 -19.26
CA LYS A 2 4.84 -0.55 -18.42
C LYS A 2 5.11 0.10 -17.07
N ALA A 3 4.42 1.20 -16.77
CA ALA A 3 4.36 1.73 -15.42
C ALA A 3 3.90 0.56 -14.56
N ALA A 4 4.83 0.04 -13.75
CA ALA A 4 4.51 -1.03 -12.83
C ALA A 4 3.30 -0.58 -12.03
N ASP A 5 2.36 -1.48 -11.84
CA ASP A 5 1.16 -1.32 -11.03
C ASP A 5 1.59 -1.15 -9.57
N GLN A 6 2.31 -0.08 -9.24
CA GLN A 6 2.95 0.11 -7.96
C GLN A 6 2.01 0.92 -7.09
N LEU A 7 1.51 0.25 -6.05
CA LEU A 7 0.84 0.90 -4.95
C LEU A 7 1.80 1.93 -4.32
N GLN A 8 1.46 3.21 -4.46
CA GLN A 8 2.14 4.29 -3.78
C GLN A 8 1.47 4.53 -2.43
N VAL A 9 2.26 4.42 -1.36
CA VAL A 9 1.81 4.69 0.00
C VAL A 9 2.57 5.88 0.53
N GLN A 10 1.83 6.93 0.89
CA GLN A 10 2.35 8.16 1.50
C GLN A 10 1.80 8.27 2.91
N TYR A 11 2.68 8.16 3.90
CA TYR A 11 2.32 8.32 5.30
C TYR A 11 2.61 9.75 5.76
N ASP A 12 1.60 10.41 6.32
CA ASP A 12 1.74 11.71 6.95
C ASP A 12 1.76 11.55 8.48
N PHE A 13 2.97 11.63 9.06
CA PHE A 13 3.16 11.51 10.52
C PHE A 13 2.49 12.65 11.31
N ARG A 14 2.33 13.84 10.70
CA ARG A 14 1.72 14.99 11.39
C ARG A 14 0.25 14.76 11.69
N SER A 15 -0.45 14.12 10.77
CA SER A 15 -1.90 13.87 10.86
C SER A 15 -2.21 12.42 11.23
N GLY A 16 -1.21 11.54 11.22
CA GLY A 16 -1.36 10.09 11.40
C GLY A 16 -2.13 9.43 10.26
N THR A 17 -2.32 10.11 9.13
CA THR A 17 -3.09 9.63 7.99
C THR A 17 -2.17 8.97 6.96
N VAL A 18 -2.68 7.98 6.24
CA VAL A 18 -1.96 7.38 5.11
C VAL A 18 -2.76 7.53 3.83
N LEU A 19 -2.11 8.00 2.78
CA LEU A 19 -2.64 8.15 1.43
C LEU A 19 -2.11 7.02 0.56
N LEU A 20 -3.02 6.25 0.00
CA LEU A 20 -2.77 5.22 -0.98
C LEU A 20 -3.11 5.74 -2.36
N GLN A 21 -2.27 5.44 -3.34
CA GLN A 21 -2.53 5.70 -4.74
C GLN A 21 -2.16 4.46 -5.56
N CYS A 22 -3.10 3.95 -6.34
CA CYS A 22 -2.84 2.91 -7.33
C CYS A 22 -3.58 3.23 -8.63
N ARG A 23 -2.83 3.29 -9.75
CA ARG A 23 -3.30 3.73 -11.07
C ARG A 23 -4.04 5.09 -11.03
N ASN A 24 -5.36 5.02 -10.91
CA ASN A 24 -6.30 6.14 -10.98
C ASN A 24 -7.23 6.19 -9.76
N ARG A 25 -6.91 5.41 -8.73
CA ARG A 25 -7.63 5.34 -7.45
C ARG A 25 -6.72 5.88 -6.37
N SER A 26 -7.22 6.85 -5.64
CA SER A 26 -6.58 7.40 -4.45
C SER A 26 -7.51 7.17 -3.26
N HIS A 27 -6.94 6.77 -2.13
CA HIS A 27 -7.70 6.58 -0.90
C HIS A 27 -6.89 7.05 0.30
N VAL A 28 -7.52 7.81 1.19
CA VAL A 28 -6.89 8.25 2.45
C VAL A 28 -7.49 7.44 3.57
N ILE A 29 -6.64 6.63 4.22
CA ILE A 29 -7.00 5.98 5.48
C ILE A 29 -6.61 6.95 6.61
N ARG A 30 -7.61 7.33 7.40
CA ARG A 30 -7.46 8.25 8.54
C ARG A 30 -7.42 7.52 9.88
N ASP A 31 -7.03 6.26 9.85
CA ASP A 31 -6.73 5.52 11.07
C ASP A 31 -5.47 6.12 11.68
N LYS A 32 -5.47 6.42 12.97
CA LYS A 32 -4.32 7.08 13.63
C LYS A 32 -3.16 6.08 13.72
N PHE A 33 -2.43 5.92 12.63
CA PHE A 33 -1.28 5.03 12.60
C PHE A 33 -0.17 5.61 13.48
N ARG A 34 0.33 4.78 14.39
CA ARG A 34 1.41 5.17 15.31
C ARG A 34 2.78 5.12 14.65
N THR A 35 2.91 4.31 13.60
CA THR A 35 4.16 4.03 12.89
C THR A 35 3.93 3.96 11.38
N LYS A 36 4.98 4.27 10.61
CA LYS A 36 4.98 4.16 9.15
C LYS A 36 4.70 2.72 8.71
N GLU A 37 5.26 1.72 9.41
CA GLU A 37 5.04 0.31 9.12
C GLU A 37 3.57 -0.11 9.24
N SER A 38 2.87 0.30 10.32
CA SER A 38 1.44 0.01 10.46
C SER A 38 0.61 0.73 9.39
N ALA A 39 0.98 1.95 9.02
CA ALA A 39 0.35 2.69 7.94
C ALA A 39 0.54 2.00 6.57
N GLU A 40 1.75 1.51 6.30
CA GLU A 40 2.08 0.78 5.07
C GLU A 40 1.38 -0.58 5.02
N ALA A 41 1.33 -1.32 6.13
CA ALA A 41 0.62 -2.58 6.21
C ALA A 41 -0.89 -2.40 5.95
N ALA A 42 -1.53 -1.45 6.63
CA ALA A 42 -2.96 -1.17 6.41
C ALA A 42 -3.24 -0.66 5.00
N ALA A 43 -2.32 0.11 4.42
CA ALA A 43 -2.43 0.53 3.04
C ALA A 43 -2.40 -0.67 2.07
N VAL A 44 -1.44 -1.57 2.24
CA VAL A 44 -1.32 -2.78 1.42
C VAL A 44 -2.54 -3.68 1.58
N GLU A 45 -3.01 -3.91 2.81
CA GLU A 45 -4.23 -4.68 3.11
C GLU A 45 -5.45 -4.07 2.43
N PHE A 46 -5.66 -2.76 2.57
CA PHE A 46 -6.78 -2.06 1.94
C PHE A 46 -6.75 -2.18 0.42
N ALA A 47 -5.57 -2.01 -0.19
CA ALA A 47 -5.43 -2.17 -1.64
C ALA A 47 -5.72 -3.61 -2.08
N ARG A 48 -5.30 -4.61 -1.31
CA ARG A 48 -5.59 -6.03 -1.60
C ARG A 48 -7.09 -6.31 -1.53
N GLU A 49 -7.75 -5.87 -0.46
CA GLU A 49 -9.18 -6.14 -0.24
C GLU A 49 -10.10 -5.32 -1.16
N ASN A 50 -9.82 -4.02 -1.34
CA ASN A 50 -10.73 -3.11 -2.05
C ASN A 50 -10.41 -2.98 -3.54
N TRP A 51 -9.14 -3.12 -3.93
CA TRP A 51 -8.71 -2.89 -5.31
C TRP A 51 -8.30 -4.17 -6.04
N ASP A 52 -8.49 -5.34 -5.41
CA ASP A 52 -7.95 -6.62 -5.89
C ASP A 52 -6.47 -6.47 -6.26
N TYR A 53 -5.73 -5.70 -5.44
CA TYR A 53 -4.31 -5.49 -5.67
C TYR A 53 -3.58 -6.80 -5.44
N LYS A 54 -3.43 -7.58 -6.52
CA LYS A 54 -2.53 -8.72 -6.56
C LYS A 54 -1.12 -8.16 -6.53
N ALA A 55 -0.57 -8.07 -5.33
CA ALA A 55 0.88 -8.06 -5.11
C ALA A 55 1.42 -9.28 -5.87
N SER A 56 1.77 -9.06 -7.13
CA SER A 56 2.13 -10.10 -8.06
C SER A 56 3.48 -10.60 -7.59
N ASN A 57 3.44 -11.67 -6.81
CA ASN A 57 4.55 -12.55 -6.56
C ASN A 57 5.80 -11.84 -6.00
N ALA A 58 5.79 -11.56 -4.70
CA ALA A 58 7.00 -11.78 -3.94
C ALA A 58 7.33 -13.27 -4.08
N MET A 59 8.09 -13.64 -5.11
CA MET A 59 8.73 -14.94 -5.17
C MET A 59 9.61 -15.06 -3.92
N PRO A 60 9.37 -16.02 -3.00
CA PRO A 60 10.48 -16.48 -2.19
C PRO A 60 11.44 -17.15 -3.17
N LEU A 61 12.53 -16.47 -3.53
CA LEU A 61 13.65 -17.14 -4.18
C LEU A 61 14.29 -18.04 -3.13
N ALA A 62 13.73 -19.24 -2.94
CA ALA A 62 14.31 -20.29 -2.13
C ALA A 62 14.23 -21.63 -2.87
N ALA A 63 15.40 -22.28 -2.90
CA ALA A 63 15.70 -23.66 -3.26
C ALA A 63 15.80 -24.02 -4.75
N HIS A 64 17.05 -24.09 -5.25
CA HIS A 64 17.61 -25.31 -5.84
C HIS A 64 19.11 -25.37 -5.60
#